data_AF-A0A947RED9-F1
#
_entry.id   AF-A0A947RED9-F1
#
_cell.length_a   1.000
_cell.length_b   1.000
_cell.length_c   1.000
_cell.angle_alpha   90.00
_cell.angle_beta   90.00
_cell.angle_gamma   90.00
#
_symmetry.space_group_name_H-M   'P 1'
#
loop_
_entity.id
_entity.type
_entity.pdbx_description
1 polymer ?
#
loop_
_entity_poly.entity_id
_entity_poly.type
_entity_poly.pdbx_seq_one_letter_code
_entity_poly.pdbx_strand_id
1 'polypeptide(L)'
;MRKNDSDIRILGNARLLDSHPAVILNSRHGKYPKGDDPWVKNTISAVKSAISMGRSVIASVGMNTWELALWAAGEYGGSVIIILPKTKQTEIVNNMEYFMQDFNLKLDRCALIFIDSSPGTRGKKGWWENRDNLAFDLAYEIMPVSIRDDGRWNTILNSPLIKAKKVYCGFQIKYQNATEKMKMVIEIPSSGISYNWDYITHWTRRFSGPWPGEKSADFYRAIAFGGINYPRSADATLERILSENLLRGSSSWMKNNKTAVSFTQLPPLKATELMKYRKRYVRYTFEPFGIAIKKDAARETGIKPVEYIEKTRGL
;
A
#
# COMPACT_ATOMS: atom_id res chain seq x y z
N MET A 1 6.09 -11.95 -40.38
CA MET A 1 4.87 -11.43 -39.71
C MET A 1 5.31 -10.70 -38.44
N ARG A 2 5.36 -9.35 -38.48
CA ARG A 2 5.68 -8.53 -37.30
C ARG A 2 4.55 -8.71 -36.29
N LYS A 3 4.85 -9.26 -35.11
CA LYS A 3 3.90 -9.34 -33.99
C LYS A 3 3.51 -7.92 -33.63
N ASN A 4 2.19 -7.67 -33.63
CA ASN A 4 1.49 -6.45 -33.22
C ASN A 4 2.32 -5.54 -32.30
N ASP A 5 2.60 -4.32 -32.77
CA ASP A 5 2.83 -3.19 -31.87
C ASP A 5 1.64 -3.12 -30.92
N SER A 6 1.86 -3.54 -29.68
CA SER A 6 0.91 -3.27 -28.61
C SER A 6 0.94 -1.78 -28.36
N ASP A 7 -0.06 -1.04 -28.87
CA ASP A 7 -0.22 0.40 -28.66
C ASP A 7 0.03 0.79 -27.20
N ILE A 8 1.24 1.29 -26.91
CA ILE A 8 1.55 1.92 -25.64
C ILE A 8 0.76 3.22 -25.62
N ARG A 9 -0.38 3.21 -24.93
CA ARG A 9 -1.19 4.42 -24.75
C ARG A 9 -0.63 5.24 -23.62
N ILE A 10 -0.15 6.43 -23.95
CA ILE A 10 0.31 7.45 -23.01
C ILE A 10 -0.81 8.46 -22.80
N LEU A 11 -1.14 8.78 -21.54
CA LEU A 11 -2.03 9.88 -21.17
C LEU A 11 -1.25 10.94 -20.37
N GLY A 12 -1.59 12.21 -20.51
CA GLY A 12 -0.89 13.32 -19.85
C GLY A 12 0.30 13.83 -20.65
N ASN A 13 1.34 14.30 -19.96
CA ASN A 13 2.48 14.98 -20.56
C ASN A 13 3.54 14.00 -21.09
N ALA A 14 3.39 13.56 -22.35
CA ALA A 14 4.30 12.60 -22.97
C ALA A 14 5.77 13.08 -23.08
N ARG A 15 6.03 14.40 -23.06
CA ARG A 15 7.39 14.97 -23.12
C ARG A 15 8.26 14.59 -21.92
N LEU A 16 7.65 14.12 -20.84
CA LEU A 16 8.39 13.62 -19.67
C LEU A 16 9.24 12.40 -19.99
N LEU A 17 8.93 11.63 -21.04
CA LEU A 17 9.74 10.50 -21.48
C LEU A 17 11.15 10.93 -21.94
N ASP A 18 11.29 12.16 -22.43
CA ASP A 18 12.56 12.72 -22.89
C ASP A 18 13.35 13.42 -21.75
N SER A 19 12.77 13.51 -20.54
CA SER A 19 13.33 14.27 -19.42
C SER A 19 14.43 13.54 -18.62
N HIS A 20 15.20 12.66 -19.29
CA HIS A 20 16.18 11.78 -18.65
C HIS A 20 15.64 11.07 -17.39
N PRO A 21 14.58 10.25 -17.52
CA PRO A 21 13.86 9.72 -16.37
C PRO A 21 14.74 8.93 -15.41
N ALA A 22 14.46 9.06 -14.11
CA ALA A 22 15.13 8.30 -13.06
C ALA A 22 14.18 7.25 -12.46
N VAL A 23 14.67 6.01 -12.29
CA VAL A 23 13.95 4.97 -11.53
C VAL A 23 14.61 4.76 -10.18
N ILE A 24 13.81 4.86 -9.10
CA ILE A 24 14.27 4.59 -7.73
C ILE A 24 13.94 3.15 -7.40
N LEU A 25 14.97 2.35 -7.14
CA LEU A 25 14.83 0.90 -7.04
C LEU A 25 14.91 0.42 -5.60
N ASN A 26 13.83 -0.21 -5.14
CA ASN A 26 13.76 -0.90 -3.86
C ASN A 26 13.32 -2.35 -4.05
N SER A 27 14.00 -3.27 -3.38
CA SER A 27 13.49 -4.62 -3.16
C SER A 27 12.24 -4.58 -2.28
N ARG A 28 11.47 -5.67 -2.30
CA ARG A 28 10.24 -5.73 -1.49
C ARG A 28 10.58 -5.61 0.00
N HIS A 29 9.98 -4.63 0.67
CA HIS A 29 10.07 -4.45 2.11
C HIS A 29 8.82 -4.96 2.84
N GLY A 30 8.86 -4.88 4.17
CA GLY A 30 7.74 -5.24 5.05
C GLY A 30 6.47 -4.44 4.74
N LYS A 31 5.33 -4.95 5.21
CA LYS A 31 4.01 -4.35 4.97
C LYS A 31 3.74 -3.05 5.75
N TYR A 32 4.53 -2.77 6.78
CA TYR A 32 4.32 -1.66 7.70
C TYR A 32 5.56 -0.76 7.71
N PRO A 33 5.82 -0.03 6.62
CA PRO A 33 6.93 0.91 6.56
C PRO A 33 6.81 1.98 7.64
N LYS A 34 7.92 2.32 8.28
CA LYS A 34 8.03 3.41 9.26
C LYS A 34 8.85 4.55 8.67
N GLY A 35 8.64 5.78 9.14
CA GLY A 35 9.39 6.94 8.67
C GLY A 35 10.89 6.83 8.95
N ASP A 36 11.25 6.18 10.05
CA ASP A 36 12.64 5.93 10.43
C ASP A 36 13.27 4.72 9.74
N ASP A 37 12.52 3.95 8.95
CA ASP A 37 13.11 2.89 8.15
C ASP A 37 14.14 3.49 7.17
N PRO A 38 15.40 3.05 7.16
CA PRO A 38 16.43 3.63 6.31
C PRO A 38 16.07 3.66 4.82
N TRP A 39 15.35 2.64 4.33
CA TRP A 39 14.93 2.56 2.94
C TRP A 39 13.85 3.60 2.60
N VAL A 40 12.98 3.97 3.55
CA VAL A 40 11.97 5.03 3.36
C VAL A 40 12.66 6.38 3.22
N LYS A 41 13.55 6.72 4.16
CA LYS A 41 14.34 7.96 4.12
C LYS A 41 15.14 8.08 2.83
N ASN A 42 15.88 7.04 2.46
CA ASN A 42 16.72 7.09 1.26
C ASN A 42 15.92 7.08 -0.04
N THR A 43 14.74 6.46 -0.07
CA THR A 43 13.83 6.56 -1.22
C THR A 43 13.36 8.00 -1.42
N ILE A 44 12.96 8.68 -0.34
CA ILE A 44 12.54 10.08 -0.39
C ILE A 44 13.72 10.98 -0.81
N SER A 45 14.91 10.75 -0.27
CA SER A 45 16.12 11.49 -0.67
C SER A 45 16.49 11.28 -2.14
N ALA A 46 16.39 10.04 -2.63
CA ALA A 46 16.62 9.72 -4.04
C ALA A 46 15.63 10.43 -4.96
N VAL A 47 14.34 10.45 -4.58
CA VAL A 47 13.30 11.19 -5.32
C VAL A 47 13.60 12.69 -5.33
N LYS A 48 13.90 13.30 -4.18
CA LYS A 48 14.27 14.73 -4.11
C LYS A 48 15.47 15.07 -4.97
N SER A 49 16.47 14.19 -5.00
CA SER A 49 17.67 14.35 -5.84
C SER A 49 17.34 14.25 -7.33
N ALA A 50 16.50 13.29 -7.74
CA ALA A 50 16.03 13.21 -9.11
C ALA A 50 15.29 14.50 -9.54
N ILE A 51 14.43 15.03 -8.66
CA ILE A 51 13.70 16.28 -8.89
C ILE A 51 14.65 17.46 -9.01
N SER A 52 15.62 17.60 -8.12
CA SER A 52 16.58 18.72 -8.17
C SER A 52 17.48 18.69 -9.41
N MET A 53 17.69 17.50 -9.99
CA MET A 53 18.35 17.33 -11.29
C MET A 53 17.43 17.54 -12.50
N GLY A 54 16.18 17.98 -12.29
CA GLY A 54 15.22 18.26 -13.36
C GLY A 54 14.67 17.01 -14.04
N ARG A 55 14.73 15.84 -13.40
CA ARG A 55 14.33 14.56 -13.99
C ARG A 55 12.94 14.15 -13.55
N SER A 56 12.22 13.48 -14.47
CA SER A 56 10.99 12.79 -14.07
C SER A 56 11.31 11.50 -13.30
N VAL A 57 10.49 11.19 -12.31
CA VAL A 57 10.57 9.94 -11.55
C VAL A 57 9.69 8.88 -12.21
N ILE A 58 10.23 7.70 -12.47
CA ILE A 58 9.45 6.54 -12.90
C ILE A 58 8.87 5.86 -11.66
N ALA A 59 7.55 5.75 -11.59
CA ALA A 59 6.83 5.15 -10.47
C ALA A 59 5.64 4.29 -10.91
N SER A 60 4.97 3.65 -9.95
CA SER A 60 3.84 2.75 -10.21
C SER A 60 3.00 2.51 -8.95
N VAL A 61 1.98 1.64 -9.05
CA VAL A 61 1.03 1.30 -7.97
C VAL A 61 1.04 -0.20 -7.63
N GLY A 62 0.41 -0.54 -6.50
CA GLY A 62 0.20 -1.90 -6.01
C GLY A 62 1.28 -2.43 -5.07
N MET A 63 2.28 -1.62 -4.74
CA MET A 63 3.36 -1.94 -3.81
C MET A 63 3.90 -0.68 -3.14
N ASN A 64 4.08 -0.71 -1.81
CA ASN A 64 4.60 0.43 -1.03
C ASN A 64 5.92 0.99 -1.58
N THR A 65 6.81 0.15 -2.12
CA THR A 65 8.10 0.59 -2.67
C THR A 65 7.95 1.46 -3.92
N TRP A 66 6.92 1.23 -4.72
CA TRP A 66 6.61 2.02 -5.91
C TRP A 66 5.74 3.23 -5.56
N GLU A 67 4.74 3.02 -4.72
CA GLU A 67 3.79 4.07 -4.32
C GLU A 67 4.42 5.12 -3.41
N LEU A 68 5.43 4.78 -2.60
CA LEU A 68 6.20 5.76 -1.83
C LEU A 68 6.97 6.71 -2.75
N ALA A 69 7.58 6.19 -3.82
CA ALA A 69 8.27 7.03 -4.82
C ALA A 69 7.26 7.90 -5.60
N LEU A 70 6.10 7.33 -5.95
CA LEU A 70 5.01 8.06 -6.59
C LEU A 70 4.53 9.23 -5.73
N TRP A 71 4.18 8.95 -4.46
CA TRP A 71 3.74 9.98 -3.52
C TRP A 71 4.83 11.03 -3.29
N ALA A 72 6.08 10.61 -3.03
CA ALA A 72 7.16 11.55 -2.76
C ALA A 72 7.38 12.48 -3.96
N ALA A 73 7.27 11.98 -5.19
CA ALA A 73 7.41 12.81 -6.37
C ALA A 73 6.27 13.84 -6.47
N GLY A 74 5.02 13.45 -6.20
CA GLY A 74 3.90 14.39 -6.12
C GLY A 74 4.07 15.44 -5.01
N GLU A 75 4.37 14.98 -3.80
CA GLU A 75 4.55 15.82 -2.59
C GLU A 75 5.63 16.88 -2.77
N TYR A 76 6.76 16.53 -3.39
CA TYR A 76 7.87 17.45 -3.62
C TYR A 76 7.81 18.15 -4.99
N GLY A 77 6.65 18.09 -5.67
CA GLY A 77 6.39 18.82 -6.91
C GLY A 77 7.19 18.34 -8.12
N GLY A 78 7.67 17.11 -8.11
CA GLY A 78 8.35 16.47 -9.23
C GLY A 78 7.42 16.09 -10.38
N SER A 79 8.03 15.81 -11.54
CA SER A 79 7.35 15.17 -12.66
C SER A 79 7.42 13.65 -12.54
N VAL A 80 6.37 12.95 -12.97
CA VAL A 80 6.26 11.50 -12.76
C VAL A 80 5.81 10.78 -14.03
N ILE A 81 6.49 9.69 -14.36
CA ILE A 81 6.02 8.70 -15.34
C ILE A 81 5.43 7.53 -14.57
N ILE A 82 4.13 7.30 -14.70
CA ILE A 82 3.37 6.35 -13.90
C ILE A 82 3.00 5.15 -14.78
N ILE A 83 3.58 3.99 -14.48
CA ILE A 83 3.28 2.75 -15.20
C ILE A 83 2.12 2.03 -14.51
N LEU A 84 1.06 1.72 -15.24
CA LEU A 84 -0.21 1.20 -14.72
C LEU A 84 -0.68 -0.03 -15.51
N PRO A 85 -1.44 -0.95 -14.90
CA PRO A 85 -2.02 -2.06 -15.64
C PRO A 85 -3.18 -1.56 -16.51
N LYS A 86 -3.27 -2.07 -17.74
CA LYS A 86 -4.36 -1.76 -18.68
C LYS A 86 -5.74 -2.11 -18.14
N THR A 87 -5.85 -3.08 -17.23
CA THR A 87 -7.11 -3.41 -16.55
C THR A 87 -7.67 -2.27 -15.70
N LYS A 88 -6.85 -1.29 -15.30
CA LYS A 88 -7.27 -0.08 -14.60
C LYS A 88 -7.51 1.11 -15.53
N GLN A 89 -7.30 0.97 -16.84
CA GLN A 89 -7.33 2.11 -17.75
C GLN A 89 -8.69 2.83 -17.74
N THR A 90 -9.78 2.11 -17.92
CA THR A 90 -11.12 2.71 -17.93
C THR A 90 -11.46 3.33 -16.58
N GLU A 91 -11.14 2.67 -15.47
CA GLU A 91 -11.35 3.20 -14.11
C GLU A 91 -10.61 4.52 -13.90
N ILE A 92 -9.33 4.57 -14.26
CA ILE A 92 -8.48 5.74 -14.08
C ILE A 92 -8.86 6.86 -15.04
N VAL A 93 -9.18 6.56 -16.30
CA VAL A 93 -9.63 7.59 -17.25
C VAL A 93 -10.94 8.23 -16.78
N ASN A 94 -11.89 7.42 -16.30
CA ASN A 94 -13.16 7.92 -15.82
C ASN A 94 -13.05 8.66 -14.47
N ASN A 95 -12.01 8.39 -13.68
CA ASN A 95 -11.80 8.96 -12.35
C ASN A 95 -10.40 9.61 -12.23
N MET A 96 -9.93 10.27 -13.30
CA MET A 96 -8.57 10.78 -13.39
C MET A 96 -8.25 11.77 -12.28
N GLU A 97 -9.17 12.70 -12.04
CA GLU A 97 -9.03 13.70 -10.98
C GLU A 97 -8.89 13.04 -9.61
N TYR A 98 -9.72 12.04 -9.31
CA TYR A 98 -9.62 11.29 -8.06
C TYR A 98 -8.27 10.60 -7.92
N PHE A 99 -7.77 9.93 -8.97
CA PHE A 99 -6.46 9.28 -8.95
C PHE A 99 -5.32 10.28 -8.72
N MET A 100 -5.38 11.45 -9.37
CA MET A 100 -4.39 12.52 -9.17
C MET A 100 -4.44 13.04 -7.73
N GLN A 101 -5.64 13.34 -7.22
CA GLN A 101 -5.82 13.81 -5.85
C GLN A 101 -5.41 12.76 -4.80
N ASP A 102 -5.61 11.46 -5.09
CA ASP A 102 -5.27 10.37 -4.17
C ASP A 102 -3.77 10.33 -3.85
N PHE A 103 -2.90 10.68 -4.80
CA PHE A 103 -1.45 10.72 -4.63
C PHE A 103 -0.85 12.14 -4.57
N ASN A 104 -1.69 13.18 -4.50
CA ASN A 104 -1.26 14.59 -4.56
C ASN A 104 -0.45 14.93 -5.82
N LEU A 105 -0.93 14.46 -6.97
CA LEU A 105 -0.31 14.63 -8.28
C LEU A 105 -0.97 15.77 -9.07
N LYS A 106 -0.22 16.35 -10.00
CA LYS A 106 -0.73 17.32 -10.98
C LYS A 106 -0.62 16.74 -12.39
N LEU A 107 -1.71 16.80 -13.16
CA LEU A 107 -1.81 16.13 -14.46
C LEU A 107 -0.78 16.65 -15.48
N ASP A 108 -0.46 17.94 -15.46
CA ASP A 108 0.55 18.58 -16.31
C ASP A 108 1.98 18.09 -16.02
N ARG A 109 2.19 17.49 -14.85
CA ARG A 109 3.47 16.88 -14.40
C ARG A 109 3.46 15.36 -14.45
N CYS A 110 2.45 14.73 -15.04
CA CYS A 110 2.34 13.28 -15.09
C CYS A 110 2.26 12.75 -16.52
N ALA A 111 2.91 11.62 -16.77
CA ALA A 111 2.71 10.77 -17.95
C ALA A 111 2.27 9.38 -17.50
N LEU A 112 1.09 8.93 -17.90
CA LEU A 112 0.53 7.63 -17.51
C LEU A 112 0.70 6.66 -18.67
N ILE A 113 1.33 5.52 -18.40
CA ILE A 113 1.55 4.48 -19.40
C ILE A 113 0.79 3.22 -18.97
N PHE A 114 -0.10 2.74 -19.84
CA PHE A 114 -0.89 1.53 -19.58
C PHE A 114 -0.27 0.33 -20.27
N ILE A 115 -0.04 -0.75 -19.51
CA ILE A 115 0.58 -1.97 -20.02
C ILE A 115 -0.26 -3.22 -19.80
N ASP A 116 -0.11 -4.17 -20.71
CA ASP A 116 -0.75 -5.49 -20.63
C ASP A 116 -0.12 -6.38 -19.55
N SER A 117 -0.85 -7.42 -19.15
CA SER A 117 -0.31 -8.45 -18.26
C SER A 117 0.71 -9.32 -18.98
N SER A 118 1.67 -9.88 -18.24
CA SER A 118 2.67 -10.79 -18.78
C SER A 118 2.00 -12.11 -19.24
N PRO A 119 2.40 -12.67 -20.40
CA PRO A 119 1.82 -13.90 -20.91
C PRO A 119 1.81 -15.03 -19.87
N GLY A 120 0.71 -15.77 -19.78
CA GLY A 120 0.58 -16.92 -18.86
C GLY A 120 0.40 -16.56 -17.38
N THR A 121 0.44 -15.29 -16.99
CA THR A 121 0.21 -14.89 -15.60
C THR A 121 -1.25 -14.54 -15.34
N ARG A 122 -1.82 -15.01 -14.21
CA ARG A 122 -3.18 -14.69 -13.78
C ARG A 122 -3.16 -13.87 -12.48
N GLY A 123 -4.12 -12.96 -12.35
CA GLY A 123 -4.39 -12.22 -11.11
C GLY A 123 -3.65 -10.88 -10.96
N LYS A 124 -3.78 -10.26 -9.78
CA LYS A 124 -3.40 -8.85 -9.51
C LYS A 124 -1.93 -8.50 -9.77
N LYS A 125 -1.05 -9.50 -9.91
CA LYS A 125 0.40 -9.35 -10.09
C LYS A 125 0.88 -9.65 -11.51
N GLY A 126 -0.02 -10.04 -12.41
CA GLY A 126 0.37 -10.53 -13.74
C GLY A 126 1.10 -9.50 -14.60
N TRP A 127 0.94 -8.21 -14.34
CA TRP A 127 1.58 -7.12 -15.09
C TRP A 127 2.90 -6.63 -14.46
N TRP A 128 3.29 -7.16 -13.29
CA TRP A 128 4.45 -6.65 -12.56
C TRP A 128 5.75 -6.83 -13.32
N GLU A 129 5.92 -7.93 -14.04
CA GLU A 129 7.13 -8.16 -14.83
C GLU A 129 7.25 -7.17 -15.99
N ASN A 130 6.17 -6.96 -16.75
CA ASN A 130 6.15 -5.97 -17.82
C ASN A 130 6.39 -4.55 -17.28
N ARG A 131 5.82 -4.20 -16.12
CA ARG A 131 6.05 -2.91 -15.45
C ARG A 131 7.53 -2.73 -15.15
N ASP A 132 8.10 -3.73 -14.50
CA ASP A 132 9.48 -3.71 -14.05
C ASP A 132 10.42 -3.53 -15.26
N ASN A 133 10.23 -4.31 -16.33
CA ASN A 133 11.03 -4.21 -17.55
C ASN A 133 10.89 -2.82 -18.21
N LEU A 134 9.66 -2.33 -18.40
CA LEU A 134 9.44 -1.01 -18.98
C LEU A 134 10.07 0.12 -18.15
N ALA A 135 10.03 0.01 -16.82
CA ALA A 135 10.68 1.00 -15.95
C ALA A 135 12.19 1.04 -16.17
N PHE A 136 12.84 -0.12 -16.35
CA PHE A 136 14.26 -0.16 -16.69
C PHE A 136 14.52 0.38 -18.08
N ASP A 137 13.70 0.03 -19.07
CA ASP A 137 13.88 0.47 -20.46
C ASP A 137 13.81 2.00 -20.57
N LEU A 138 12.82 2.62 -19.91
CA LEU A 138 12.64 4.08 -19.88
C LEU A 138 13.67 4.83 -19.03
N ALA A 139 14.31 4.16 -18.06
CA ALA A 139 15.24 4.83 -17.15
C ALA A 139 16.50 5.29 -17.89
N TYR A 140 16.80 6.58 -17.81
CA TYR A 140 18.11 7.12 -18.11
C TYR A 140 19.10 6.86 -16.96
N GLU A 141 18.64 7.08 -15.72
CA GLU A 141 19.42 6.82 -14.51
C GLU A 141 18.68 5.87 -13.55
N ILE A 142 19.42 4.93 -12.99
CA ILE A 142 18.91 3.97 -12.00
C ILE A 142 19.52 4.33 -10.64
N MET A 143 18.65 4.56 -9.66
CA MET A 143 19.03 4.90 -8.29
C MET A 143 18.66 3.75 -7.34
N PRO A 144 19.54 2.75 -7.15
CA PRO A 144 19.30 1.70 -6.17
C PRO A 144 19.31 2.28 -4.74
N VAL A 145 18.30 1.91 -3.95
CA VAL A 145 18.19 2.32 -2.54
C VAL A 145 18.42 1.12 -1.63
N SER A 146 17.55 0.11 -1.68
CA SER A 146 17.66 -1.04 -0.78
C SER A 146 17.44 -2.32 -1.57
N ILE A 147 18.53 -2.99 -1.94
CA ILE A 147 18.53 -4.13 -2.85
C ILE A 147 18.93 -5.40 -2.11
N ARG A 148 18.09 -6.43 -2.21
CA ARG A 148 18.36 -7.76 -1.68
C ARG A 148 19.39 -8.46 -2.55
N ASP A 149 20.45 -8.98 -1.94
CA ASP A 149 21.60 -9.59 -2.63
C ASP A 149 21.21 -10.76 -3.56
N ASP A 150 20.29 -11.62 -3.13
CA ASP A 150 19.74 -12.74 -3.92
C ASP A 150 18.44 -12.38 -4.64
N GLY A 151 18.12 -11.08 -4.75
CA GLY A 151 16.89 -10.59 -5.36
C GLY A 151 17.00 -10.35 -6.86
N ARG A 152 15.84 -10.38 -7.55
CA ARG A 152 15.71 -10.05 -8.99
C ARG A 152 16.43 -8.75 -9.37
N TRP A 153 16.31 -7.73 -8.52
CA TRP A 153 16.96 -6.43 -8.74
C TRP A 153 18.47 -6.52 -8.77
N ASN A 154 19.10 -7.30 -7.88
CA ASN A 154 20.53 -7.49 -7.92
C ASN A 154 20.94 -8.22 -9.22
N THR A 155 20.18 -9.24 -9.64
CA THR A 155 20.43 -9.92 -10.93
C THR A 155 20.34 -8.96 -12.12
N ILE A 156 19.32 -8.10 -12.16
CA ILE A 156 19.12 -7.13 -13.25
C ILE A 156 20.24 -6.07 -13.25
N LEU A 157 20.57 -5.49 -12.09
CA LEU A 157 21.63 -4.48 -11.98
C LEU A 157 23.01 -5.01 -12.44
N ASN A 158 23.27 -6.30 -12.25
CA ASN A 158 24.51 -6.93 -12.70
C ASN A 158 24.47 -7.41 -14.16
N SER A 159 23.32 -7.31 -14.85
CA SER A 159 23.18 -7.74 -16.24
C SER A 159 23.90 -6.78 -17.20
N PRO A 160 24.38 -7.27 -18.36
CA PRO A 160 25.03 -6.41 -19.36
C PRO A 160 24.16 -5.25 -19.86
N LEU A 161 22.84 -5.44 -19.90
CA LEU A 161 21.87 -4.42 -20.33
C LEU A 161 21.90 -3.18 -19.42
N ILE A 162 22.08 -3.37 -18.11
CA ILE A 162 22.12 -2.26 -17.15
C ILE A 162 23.49 -1.61 -17.07
N LYS A 163 24.58 -2.34 -17.35
CA LYS A 163 25.94 -1.76 -17.39
C LYS A 163 26.08 -0.63 -18.41
N ALA A 164 25.22 -0.59 -19.43
CA ALA A 164 25.16 0.50 -20.40
C ALA A 164 24.37 1.73 -19.92
N LYS A 165 23.64 1.64 -18.79
CA LYS A 165 22.85 2.72 -18.20
C LYS A 165 23.60 3.41 -17.05
N LYS A 166 23.24 4.65 -16.75
CA LYS A 166 23.82 5.38 -15.63
C LYS A 166 23.24 4.84 -14.32
N VAL A 167 24.10 4.40 -13.41
CA VAL A 167 23.69 3.91 -12.07
C VAL A 167 24.28 4.83 -11.01
N TYR A 168 23.44 5.39 -10.14
CA TYR A 168 23.84 6.27 -9.04
C TYR A 168 23.57 5.61 -7.69
N CYS A 169 24.62 5.09 -7.06
CA CYS A 169 24.51 4.34 -5.80
C CYS A 169 24.56 5.22 -4.53
N GLY A 170 24.51 6.55 -4.65
CA GLY A 170 24.65 7.46 -3.49
C GLY A 170 23.55 7.34 -2.43
N PHE A 171 22.42 6.70 -2.74
CA PHE A 171 21.33 6.43 -1.81
C PHE A 171 21.28 4.96 -1.35
N GLN A 172 22.22 4.13 -1.82
CA GLN A 172 22.19 2.71 -1.55
C GLN A 172 22.53 2.41 -0.10
N ILE A 173 21.72 1.55 0.51
CA ILE A 173 21.90 0.99 1.84
C ILE A 173 21.83 -0.53 1.78
N LYS A 174 22.37 -1.17 2.81
CA LYS A 174 22.22 -2.61 2.97
C LYS A 174 20.75 -2.96 3.17
N TYR A 175 20.25 -3.90 2.38
CA TYR A 175 18.90 -4.41 2.54
C TYR A 175 18.75 -5.10 3.90
N GLN A 176 17.68 -4.73 4.61
CA GLN A 176 17.32 -5.31 5.90
C GLN A 176 16.03 -6.10 5.74
N ASN A 177 16.06 -7.38 6.13
CA ASN A 177 14.84 -8.16 6.22
C ASN A 177 13.93 -7.56 7.29
N ALA A 178 12.62 -7.53 7.04
CA ALA A 178 11.65 -7.15 8.05
C ALA A 178 11.74 -8.14 9.23
N THR A 179 12.32 -7.70 10.34
CA THR A 179 12.59 -8.51 11.54
C THR A 179 11.38 -8.65 12.45
N GLU A 180 10.37 -7.79 12.32
CA GLU A 180 9.28 -7.76 13.29
C GLU A 180 8.22 -8.84 13.05
N LYS A 181 8.39 -9.97 13.75
CA LYS A 181 7.25 -10.59 14.41
C LYS A 181 7.02 -9.84 15.72
N MET A 182 6.18 -8.81 15.72
CA MET A 182 5.67 -8.31 17.00
C MET A 182 4.80 -9.40 17.60
N LYS A 183 5.32 -10.11 18.61
CA LYS A 183 4.50 -10.91 19.50
C LYS A 183 3.81 -9.90 20.42
N MET A 184 2.51 -9.73 20.22
CA MET A 184 1.69 -8.96 21.12
C MET A 184 1.59 -9.70 22.45
N VAL A 185 1.98 -9.04 23.53
CA VAL A 185 1.64 -9.46 24.88
C VAL A 185 0.31 -8.78 25.20
N ILE A 186 -0.73 -9.59 25.39
CA ILE A 186 -2.04 -9.09 25.80
C ILE A 186 -2.09 -9.25 27.31
N GLU A 187 -1.94 -8.16 28.03
CA GLU A 187 -2.21 -8.12 29.46
C GLU A 187 -3.72 -7.99 29.66
N ILE A 188 -4.32 -9.02 30.23
CA ILE A 188 -5.73 -9.00 30.56
C ILE A 188 -5.83 -8.44 31.98
N PRO A 189 -6.55 -7.33 32.20
CA PRO A 189 -6.80 -6.82 33.55
C PRO A 189 -7.41 -7.91 34.43
N SER A 190 -6.89 -8.06 35.65
CA SER A 190 -7.41 -9.00 36.64
C SER A 190 -8.81 -8.64 37.16
N SER A 191 -9.30 -7.43 36.87
CA SER A 191 -10.62 -6.92 37.28
C SER A 191 -11.21 -6.00 36.20
N GLY A 192 -12.54 -5.80 36.21
CA GLY A 192 -13.23 -4.83 35.36
C GLY A 192 -13.73 -5.34 34.00
N ILE A 193 -13.42 -6.58 33.60
CA ILE A 193 -13.98 -7.20 32.38
C ILE A 193 -14.98 -8.29 32.75
N SER A 194 -16.26 -8.01 32.49
CA SER A 194 -17.36 -8.94 32.78
C SER A 194 -17.51 -10.00 31.69
N TYR A 195 -17.80 -11.24 32.10
CA TYR A 195 -18.31 -12.28 31.19
C TYR A 195 -19.75 -12.00 30.71
N ASN A 196 -20.50 -11.24 31.49
CA ASN A 196 -21.80 -10.71 31.10
C ASN A 196 -21.59 -9.43 30.26
N TRP A 197 -21.46 -9.62 28.94
CA TRP A 197 -21.16 -8.55 27.98
C TRP A 197 -22.43 -8.12 27.24
N ASP A 198 -23.03 -7.01 27.66
CA ASP A 198 -24.23 -6.43 27.04
C ASP A 198 -23.93 -5.46 25.89
N TYR A 199 -22.77 -5.65 25.26
CA TYR A 199 -22.30 -4.82 24.17
C TYR A 199 -22.01 -5.66 22.94
N ILE A 200 -21.90 -4.99 21.81
CA ILE A 200 -21.24 -5.49 20.62
C ILE A 200 -19.96 -4.70 20.41
N THR A 201 -18.87 -5.40 20.09
CA THR A 201 -17.55 -4.77 19.98
C THR A 201 -17.03 -4.83 18.55
N HIS A 202 -16.63 -3.68 18.02
CA HIS A 202 -15.78 -3.59 16.85
C HIS A 202 -14.32 -3.52 17.31
N TRP A 203 -13.57 -4.60 17.07
CA TRP A 203 -12.13 -4.62 17.33
C TRP A 203 -11.36 -4.03 16.16
N THR A 204 -10.53 -3.04 16.47
CA THR A 204 -9.61 -2.45 15.50
C THR A 204 -8.42 -3.37 15.26
N ARG A 205 -7.67 -3.07 14.20
CA ARG A 205 -6.46 -3.79 13.83
C ARG A 205 -5.59 -2.91 12.96
N ARG A 206 -4.28 -3.19 12.92
CA ARG A 206 -3.37 -2.54 11.99
C ARG A 206 -3.79 -2.75 10.52
N PHE A 207 -3.59 -1.73 9.71
CA PHE A 207 -3.80 -1.74 8.25
C PHE A 207 -2.47 -1.52 7.55
N SER A 208 -2.18 -2.24 6.46
CA SER A 208 -0.89 -2.13 5.75
C SER A 208 -0.89 -1.08 4.63
N GLY A 209 -1.92 -0.25 4.59
CA GLY A 209 -2.23 0.71 3.53
C GLY A 209 -3.13 1.80 4.11
N PRO A 210 -3.68 2.69 3.25
CA PRO A 210 -4.62 3.71 3.69
C PRO A 210 -5.81 3.10 4.44
N TRP A 211 -6.26 3.77 5.48
CA TRP A 211 -7.54 3.49 6.11
C TRP A 211 -8.69 3.71 5.12
N PRO A 212 -9.88 3.13 5.37
CA PRO A 212 -11.06 3.42 4.55
C PRO A 212 -11.33 4.94 4.43
N GLY A 213 -11.44 5.43 3.19
CA GLY A 213 -11.68 6.86 2.90
C GLY A 213 -10.46 7.77 3.11
N GLU A 214 -9.29 7.23 3.43
CA GLU A 214 -8.04 7.98 3.48
C GLU A 214 -7.39 8.03 2.09
N LYS A 215 -6.84 9.19 1.71
CA LYS A 215 -6.06 9.31 0.47
C LYS A 215 -4.71 8.59 0.63
N SER A 216 -4.20 8.02 -0.45
CA SER A 216 -2.86 7.43 -0.47
C SER A 216 -1.78 8.45 -0.07
N ALA A 217 -1.94 9.72 -0.45
CA ALA A 217 -1.02 10.79 -0.10
C ALA A 217 -0.95 11.04 1.40
N ASP A 218 -2.09 11.06 2.09
CA ASP A 218 -2.13 11.23 3.55
C ASP A 218 -1.47 10.04 4.26
N PHE A 219 -1.67 8.83 3.74
CA PHE A 219 -1.05 7.62 4.25
C PHE A 219 0.48 7.65 4.12
N TYR A 220 1.00 7.97 2.93
CA TYR A 220 2.45 8.03 2.71
C TYR A 220 3.09 9.24 3.40
N ARG A 221 2.37 10.37 3.54
CA ARG A 221 2.79 11.49 4.38
C ARG A 221 2.95 11.06 5.83
N ALA A 222 1.96 10.36 6.38
CA ALA A 222 2.03 9.85 7.75
C ALA A 222 3.18 8.84 7.93
N ILE A 223 3.49 8.01 6.93
CA ILE A 223 4.67 7.14 6.97
C ILE A 223 5.94 7.98 6.99
N ALA A 224 6.12 8.89 6.03
CA ALA A 224 7.35 9.65 5.85
C ALA A 224 7.71 10.50 7.06
N PHE A 225 6.71 11.03 7.77
CA PHE A 225 6.91 11.94 8.91
C PHE A 225 6.55 11.33 10.27
N GLY A 226 6.14 10.06 10.32
CA GLY A 226 5.70 9.38 11.55
C GLY A 226 6.81 8.81 12.45
N GLY A 227 8.08 8.92 12.02
CA GLY A 227 9.23 8.43 12.79
C GLY A 227 9.22 6.91 12.98
N ILE A 228 9.48 6.45 14.21
CA ILE A 228 9.62 5.03 14.55
C ILE A 228 8.29 4.26 14.63
N ASN A 229 7.17 4.97 14.82
CA ASN A 229 5.86 4.35 14.98
C ASN A 229 5.17 4.17 13.62
N TYR A 230 4.50 3.03 13.46
CA TYR A 230 3.70 2.81 12.26
C TYR A 230 2.35 3.55 12.37
N PRO A 231 2.02 4.48 11.46
CA PRO A 231 0.89 5.42 11.65
C PRO A 231 -0.50 4.79 11.55
N ARG A 232 -0.61 3.55 11.09
CA ARG A 232 -1.89 2.83 10.91
C ARG A 232 -1.94 1.60 11.81
N SER A 233 -1.45 1.76 13.05
CA SER A 233 -1.59 0.79 14.13
C SER A 233 -3.05 0.69 14.61
N ALA A 234 -3.34 -0.29 15.48
CA ALA A 234 -4.71 -0.53 15.94
C ALA A 234 -5.20 0.57 16.89
N ASP A 235 -4.36 1.00 17.83
CA ASP A 235 -4.55 2.15 18.71
C ASP A 235 -4.76 3.45 17.90
N ALA A 236 -3.89 3.76 16.94
CA ALA A 236 -4.08 4.93 16.07
C ALA A 236 -5.39 4.85 15.26
N THR A 237 -5.84 3.63 14.91
CA THR A 237 -7.14 3.43 14.25
C THR A 237 -8.29 3.76 15.20
N LEU A 238 -8.21 3.33 16.46
CA LEU A 238 -9.19 3.68 17.48
C LEU A 238 -9.22 5.20 17.73
N GLU A 239 -8.05 5.83 17.91
CA GLU A 239 -7.93 7.27 18.08
C GLU A 239 -8.59 8.04 16.94
N ARG A 240 -8.39 7.62 15.69
CA ARG A 240 -9.06 8.21 14.54
C ARG A 240 -10.58 8.06 14.60
N ILE A 241 -11.08 6.88 14.95
CA ILE A 241 -12.54 6.68 15.03
C ILE A 241 -13.13 7.59 16.10
N LEU A 242 -12.46 7.74 17.25
CA LEU A 242 -12.89 8.60 18.35
C LEU A 242 -12.81 10.08 17.97
N SER A 243 -11.74 10.53 17.31
CA SER A 243 -11.57 11.94 16.94
C SER A 243 -12.55 12.39 15.85
N GLU A 244 -12.85 11.51 14.90
CA GLU A 244 -13.79 11.79 13.81
C GLU A 244 -15.25 11.45 14.19
N ASN A 245 -15.48 10.81 15.34
CA ASN A 245 -16.76 10.22 15.73
C ASN A 245 -17.39 9.36 14.62
N LEU A 246 -16.56 8.65 13.85
CA LEU A 246 -16.98 8.00 12.62
C LEU A 246 -16.32 6.63 12.42
N LEU A 247 -17.14 5.59 12.40
CA LEU A 247 -16.74 4.23 12.10
C LEU A 247 -17.08 3.88 10.64
N ARG A 248 -16.05 3.76 9.78
CA ARG A 248 -16.23 3.46 8.36
C ARG A 248 -16.18 1.97 8.07
N GLY A 249 -17.13 1.50 7.26
CA GLY A 249 -17.11 0.13 6.75
C GLY A 249 -16.02 -0.08 5.70
N SER A 250 -15.71 -1.35 5.46
CA SER A 250 -14.88 -1.77 4.33
C SER A 250 -15.58 -2.87 3.54
N SER A 251 -15.44 -2.83 2.22
CA SER A 251 -15.86 -3.93 1.32
C SER A 251 -14.82 -5.05 1.24
N SER A 252 -13.64 -4.85 1.85
CA SER A 252 -12.57 -5.85 1.86
C SER A 252 -13.04 -7.14 2.51
N TRP A 253 -13.02 -8.25 1.76
CA TRP A 253 -13.45 -9.59 2.21
C TRP A 253 -14.96 -9.75 2.41
N MET A 254 -15.75 -8.76 2.01
CA MET A 254 -17.21 -8.84 2.03
C MET A 254 -17.74 -9.40 0.72
N LYS A 255 -18.79 -10.23 0.79
CA LYS A 255 -19.48 -10.75 -0.39
C LYS A 255 -20.07 -9.58 -1.20
N ASN A 256 -19.96 -9.66 -2.52
CA ASN A 256 -20.50 -8.67 -3.46
C ASN A 256 -20.01 -7.23 -3.23
N ASN A 257 -18.79 -7.06 -2.68
CA ASN A 257 -18.21 -5.75 -2.37
C ASN A 257 -19.09 -4.86 -1.46
N LYS A 258 -20.00 -5.44 -0.66
CA LYS A 258 -20.81 -4.67 0.28
C LYS A 258 -19.92 -4.06 1.36
N THR A 259 -20.01 -2.76 1.54
CA THR A 259 -19.32 -2.04 2.62
C THR A 259 -20.03 -2.31 3.94
N ALA A 260 -19.31 -2.84 4.93
CA ALA A 260 -19.85 -3.10 6.27
C ALA A 260 -18.80 -2.94 7.36
N VAL A 261 -19.28 -2.81 8.59
CA VAL A 261 -18.47 -2.87 9.82
C VAL A 261 -18.86 -4.13 10.57
N SER A 262 -17.88 -4.95 10.95
CA SER A 262 -18.14 -6.17 11.71
C SER A 262 -18.09 -5.89 13.21
N PHE A 263 -19.09 -6.40 13.93
CA PHE A 263 -19.15 -6.40 15.39
C PHE A 263 -19.26 -7.83 15.92
N THR A 264 -18.78 -8.05 17.14
CA THR A 264 -18.94 -9.32 17.86
C THR A 264 -19.66 -9.13 19.18
N GLN A 265 -20.52 -10.07 19.54
CA GLN A 265 -21.13 -10.15 20.88
C GLN A 265 -20.23 -10.87 21.89
N LEU A 266 -19.07 -11.41 21.46
CA LEU A 266 -18.15 -12.10 22.35
C LEU A 266 -17.65 -11.14 23.44
N PRO A 267 -17.70 -11.55 24.72
CA PRO A 267 -17.05 -10.83 25.80
C PRO A 267 -15.57 -10.61 25.51
N PRO A 268 -14.96 -9.48 25.90
CA PRO A 268 -13.56 -9.18 25.62
C PRO A 268 -12.60 -10.31 26.01
N LEU A 269 -12.81 -10.95 27.17
CA LEU A 269 -12.01 -12.10 27.62
C LEU A 269 -11.99 -13.26 26.62
N LYS A 270 -13.13 -13.56 25.97
CA LYS A 270 -13.20 -14.60 24.94
C LYS A 270 -12.68 -14.11 23.59
N ALA A 271 -12.80 -12.81 23.32
CA ALA A 271 -12.30 -12.22 22.08
C ALA A 271 -10.76 -12.23 22.02
N THR A 272 -10.06 -12.02 23.14
CA THR A 272 -8.59 -12.07 23.17
C THR A 272 -8.04 -13.44 22.76
N GLU A 273 -8.74 -14.54 23.06
CA GLU A 273 -8.37 -15.90 22.60
C GLU A 273 -8.36 -16.04 21.07
N LEU A 274 -9.12 -15.19 20.37
CA LEU A 274 -9.21 -15.15 18.92
C LEU A 274 -8.18 -14.20 18.29
N MET A 275 -7.46 -13.39 19.07
CA MET A 275 -6.40 -12.49 18.62
C MET A 275 -5.14 -13.29 18.26
N LYS A 276 -5.14 -13.91 17.06
CA LYS A 276 -4.07 -14.80 16.59
C LYS A 276 -3.29 -14.15 15.46
N TYR A 277 -1.96 -14.27 15.52
CA TYR A 277 -1.10 -13.83 14.44
C TYR A 277 -1.30 -14.68 13.17
N ARG A 278 -1.57 -14.02 12.05
CA ARG A 278 -1.78 -14.65 10.74
C ARG A 278 -0.58 -14.38 9.86
N LYS A 279 0.36 -15.34 9.78
CA LYS A 279 1.61 -15.24 8.99
C LYS A 279 1.38 -14.76 7.54
N ARG A 280 0.35 -15.29 6.87
CA ARG A 280 -0.01 -14.89 5.49
C ARG A 280 -0.32 -13.39 5.36
N TYR A 281 -0.95 -12.80 6.38
CA TYR A 281 -1.33 -11.40 6.37
C TYR A 281 -0.31 -10.51 7.07
N VAL A 282 0.62 -11.09 7.84
CA VAL A 282 1.62 -10.39 8.67
C VAL A 282 0.91 -9.49 9.68
N ARG A 283 -0.13 -9.97 10.35
CA ARG A 283 -0.87 -9.23 11.39
C ARG A 283 -1.70 -10.17 12.23
N TYR A 284 -2.14 -9.67 13.38
CA TYR A 284 -3.19 -10.29 14.16
C TYR A 284 -4.55 -10.22 13.44
N THR A 285 -5.45 -11.14 13.77
CA THR A 285 -6.85 -11.14 13.33
C THR A 285 -7.54 -9.83 13.71
N PHE A 286 -7.35 -9.42 14.96
CA PHE A 286 -7.61 -8.09 15.50
C PHE A 286 -6.73 -7.87 16.73
N GLU A 287 -6.69 -6.63 17.22
CA GLU A 287 -5.79 -6.17 18.28
C GLU A 287 -6.64 -5.63 19.46
N PRO A 288 -6.09 -5.49 20.69
CA PRO A 288 -6.86 -5.24 21.92
C PRO A 288 -7.29 -3.77 22.07
N PHE A 289 -7.77 -3.19 20.97
CA PHE A 289 -8.32 -1.85 20.88
C PHE A 289 -9.65 -1.94 20.15
N GLY A 290 -10.73 -1.39 20.72
CA GLY A 290 -12.04 -1.53 20.12
C GLY A 290 -13.06 -0.58 20.70
N ILE A 291 -14.20 -0.47 20.00
CA ILE A 291 -15.36 0.32 20.43
C ILE A 291 -16.50 -0.63 20.71
N ALA A 292 -17.12 -0.45 21.87
CA ALA A 292 -18.27 -1.21 22.32
C ALA A 292 -19.53 -0.35 22.26
N ILE A 293 -20.60 -0.91 21.71
CA ILE A 293 -21.92 -0.26 21.63
C ILE A 293 -22.92 -1.15 22.38
N LYS A 294 -23.78 -0.56 23.21
CA LYS A 294 -24.84 -1.31 23.88
C LYS A 294 -25.72 -2.01 22.84
N LYS A 295 -26.13 -3.25 23.12
CA LYS A 295 -26.90 -4.05 22.14
C LYS A 295 -28.20 -3.36 21.73
N ASP A 296 -28.92 -2.78 22.67
CA ASP A 296 -30.21 -2.15 22.38
C ASP A 296 -30.05 -0.87 21.55
N ALA A 297 -29.10 -0.01 21.91
CA ALA A 297 -28.75 1.16 21.08
C ALA A 297 -28.33 0.76 19.66
N ALA A 298 -27.55 -0.34 19.53
CA ALA A 298 -27.17 -0.84 18.21
C ALA A 298 -28.38 -1.34 17.39
N ARG A 299 -29.37 -1.99 18.03
CA ARG A 299 -30.61 -2.43 17.38
C ARG A 299 -31.45 -1.25 16.89
N GLU A 300 -31.57 -0.21 17.69
CA GLU A 300 -32.28 1.03 17.33
C GLU A 300 -31.68 1.70 16.08
N THR A 301 -30.37 1.58 15.87
CA THR A 301 -29.68 2.08 14.66
C THR A 301 -29.80 1.16 13.44
N GLY A 302 -30.51 0.03 13.55
CA GLY A 302 -30.77 -0.88 12.43
C GLY A 302 -29.63 -1.87 12.14
N ILE A 303 -28.75 -2.14 13.12
CA ILE A 303 -27.73 -3.18 12.94
C ILE A 303 -28.37 -4.54 12.64
N LYS A 304 -27.73 -5.33 11.77
CA LYS A 304 -28.22 -6.66 11.38
C LYS A 304 -27.32 -7.77 11.91
N PRO A 305 -27.88 -8.91 12.35
CA PRO A 305 -27.11 -10.12 12.63
C PRO A 305 -26.30 -10.58 11.42
N VAL A 306 -25.16 -11.23 11.67
CA VAL A 306 -24.35 -11.85 10.61
C VAL A 306 -25.04 -13.13 10.14
N GLU A 307 -25.27 -13.25 8.83
CA GLU A 307 -25.73 -14.48 8.19
C GLU A 307 -24.53 -15.40 7.93
N TYR A 308 -24.41 -16.48 8.70
CA TYR A 308 -23.43 -17.53 8.45
C TYR A 308 -23.99 -18.46 7.37
N ILE A 309 -23.48 -18.32 6.15
CA ILE A 309 -23.79 -19.28 5.08
C ILE A 309 -22.95 -20.52 5.34
N GLU A 310 -23.59 -21.69 5.49
CA GLU A 310 -22.86 -22.94 5.54
C GLU A 310 -21.98 -23.06 4.30
N LYS A 311 -20.70 -23.38 4.52
CA LYS A 311 -19.82 -23.76 3.42
C LYS A 311 -20.35 -25.09 2.88
N THR A 312 -21.12 -25.05 1.80
CA THR A 312 -21.32 -26.24 0.97
C THR A 312 -19.93 -26.64 0.50
N ARG A 313 -19.41 -27.76 1.03
CA ARG A 313 -18.24 -28.42 0.46
C ARG A 313 -18.66 -28.98 -0.90
N GLY A 314 -18.34 -28.26 -1.98
CA GLY A 314 -18.39 -28.75 -3.36
C GLY A 314 -17.41 -27.92 -4.17
N LEU A 315 -16.57 -28.45 -5.06
CA LEU A 315 -16.38 -29.77 -5.64
C LEU A 315 -14.86 -30.06 -5.66
#